data_AF-A0AAF0KB60-F1
#
_entry.id   AF-A0AAF0KB60-F1
#
_cell.length_a   1.000
_cell.length_b   1.000
_cell.length_c   1.000
_cell.angle_alpha   90.00
_cell.angle_beta   90.00
_cell.angle_gamma   90.00
#
_symmetry.space_group_name_H-M   'P 1'
#
loop_
_entity.id
_entity.type
_entity.pdbx_description
1 polymer ?
#
loop_
_entity_poly.entity_id
_entity_poly.type
_entity_poly.pdbx_seq_one_letter_code
_entity_poly.pdbx_strand_id
1 'polypeptide(L)'
;MAVDTVVQEVSRGLRTDGRYASDLIAKGGWSVPDAAHMIISEYASSEIMTGQFHLYRSVLNDRGKAYLKLFKVCSAKLMASGRLSENDAIEGVREFEDEIANLG
;
A
#
# COMPACT_ATOMS: atom_id res chain seq x y z
N MET A 1 2.76 9.23 16.10
CA MET A 1 2.94 7.76 16.11
C MET A 1 3.52 7.32 14.77
N ALA A 2 4.12 6.13 14.65
CA ALA A 2 4.74 5.67 13.40
C ALA A 2 3.79 5.72 12.18
N VAL A 3 2.49 5.48 12.41
CA VAL A 3 1.44 5.61 11.38
C VAL A 3 1.31 7.04 10.85
N ASP A 4 1.34 8.05 11.73
CA ASP A 4 1.20 9.45 11.32
C ASP A 4 2.38 9.91 10.44
N THR A 5 3.59 9.42 10.74
CA THR A 5 4.79 9.69 9.94
C THR A 5 4.67 9.08 8.55
N VAL A 6 4.26 7.81 8.46
CA VAL A 6 4.04 7.14 7.16
C VAL A 6 2.95 7.85 6.36
N VAL A 7 1.84 8.23 7.00
CA VAL A 7 0.75 8.98 6.34
C VAL A 7 1.27 10.30 5.75
N GLN A 8 2.15 11.02 6.45
CA GLN A 8 2.74 12.26 5.93
C GLN A 8 3.73 12.04 4.79
N GLU A 9 4.59 11.02 4.87
CA GLU A 9 5.56 10.67 3.82
C GLU A 9 4.85 10.25 2.53
N VAL A 10 3.85 9.38 2.65
CA VAL A 10 2.98 8.95 1.56
C VAL A 10 2.24 10.14 0.95
N SER A 11 1.62 10.99 1.78
CA SER A 11 0.92 12.18 1.30
C SER A 11 1.85 13.15 0.55
N ARG A 12 3.13 13.19 0.92
CA ARG A 12 4.15 13.96 0.20
C ARG A 12 4.50 13.32 -1.14
N GLY A 13 4.68 12.00 -1.19
CA GLY A 13 4.92 11.23 -2.42
C GLY A 13 3.78 11.34 -3.43
N LEU A 14 2.53 11.26 -2.97
CA LEU A 14 1.33 11.41 -3.80
C LEU A 14 1.23 12.78 -4.47
N ARG A 15 1.66 13.85 -3.78
CA ARG A 15 1.68 15.20 -4.36
C ARG A 15 2.71 15.34 -5.48
N THR A 16 3.80 14.58 -5.42
CA THR A 16 4.82 14.53 -6.48
C THR A 16 4.39 13.68 -7.68
N ASP A 17 3.56 12.64 -7.50
CA ASP A 17 3.07 11.74 -8.55
C ASP A 17 1.65 12.06 -9.06
N GLY A 18 1.24 13.33 -8.97
CA GLY A 18 -0.13 13.77 -9.28
C GLY A 18 -0.64 13.45 -10.69
N ARG A 19 0.23 13.12 -11.65
CA ARG A 19 -0.15 12.78 -13.03
C ARG A 19 -0.83 11.40 -13.12
N TYR A 20 -0.33 10.42 -12.37
CA TYR A 20 -0.90 9.08 -12.32
C TYR A 20 -2.27 9.07 -11.63
N ALA A 21 -2.39 9.79 -10.51
CA ALA A 21 -3.66 10.02 -9.82
C ALA A 21 -4.68 10.72 -10.74
N SER A 22 -4.24 11.74 -11.47
CA SER A 22 -5.10 12.46 -12.42
C SER A 22 -5.59 11.57 -13.56
N ASP A 23 -4.78 10.63 -14.06
CA ASP A 23 -5.19 9.71 -15.13
C ASP A 23 -6.20 8.65 -14.63
N LEU A 24 -6.03 8.10 -13.42
CA LEU A 24 -6.99 7.18 -12.80
C LEU A 24 -8.37 7.83 -12.59
N ILE A 25 -8.38 9.08 -12.11
CA ILE A 25 -9.60 9.84 -11.83
C ILE A 25 -10.27 10.28 -13.14
N ALA A 26 -9.52 10.89 -14.07
CA ALA A 26 -10.10 11.53 -15.26
C ALA A 26 -10.46 10.54 -16.38
N LYS A 27 -9.76 9.40 -16.51
CA LYS A 27 -9.98 8.44 -17.60
C LYS A 27 -10.53 7.09 -17.13
N GLY A 28 -10.25 6.69 -15.89
CA GLY A 28 -10.65 5.39 -15.34
C GLY A 28 -12.01 5.38 -14.63
N GLY A 29 -12.59 6.55 -14.34
CA GLY A 29 -13.82 6.66 -13.56
C GLY A 29 -13.64 6.28 -12.10
N TRP A 30 -12.42 6.33 -11.57
CA TRP A 30 -12.11 6.06 -10.17
C TRP A 30 -12.42 7.28 -9.31
N SER A 31 -12.93 7.06 -8.10
CA SER A 31 -13.08 8.15 -7.14
C SER A 31 -11.70 8.59 -6.64
N VAL A 32 -11.56 9.86 -6.22
CA VAL A 32 -10.32 10.37 -5.62
C VAL A 32 -9.85 9.48 -4.44
N PRO A 33 -10.74 9.05 -3.52
CA PRO A 33 -10.36 8.10 -2.47
C PRO A 33 -9.84 6.76 -3.01
N ASP A 34 -10.47 6.17 -4.02
CA ASP A 34 -10.02 4.88 -4.57
C ASP A 34 -8.64 5.00 -5.21
N ALA A 35 -8.43 6.05 -6.01
CA ALA A 35 -7.13 6.32 -6.62
C ALA A 35 -6.06 6.55 -5.53
N ALA A 36 -6.40 7.28 -4.46
CA ALA A 36 -5.51 7.47 -3.33
C ALA A 36 -5.16 6.13 -2.65
N HIS A 37 -6.14 5.30 -2.28
CA HIS A 37 -5.87 4.00 -1.64
C HIS A 37 -4.96 3.12 -2.49
N MET A 38 -5.17 3.09 -3.80
CA MET A 38 -4.35 2.30 -4.72
C MET A 38 -2.90 2.77 -4.76
N ILE A 39 -2.65 4.06 -4.92
CA ILE A 39 -1.28 4.59 -4.95
C ILE A 39 -0.61 4.42 -3.58
N ILE A 40 -1.37 4.59 -2.48
CA ILE A 40 -0.86 4.36 -1.13
C ILE A 40 -0.45 2.90 -0.94
N SER A 41 -1.25 1.94 -1.41
CA SER A 41 -0.87 0.53 -1.34
C SER A 41 0.37 0.22 -2.15
N GLU A 42 0.50 0.75 -3.37
CA GLU A 42 1.69 0.54 -4.22
C GLU A 42 2.96 1.15 -3.61
N TYR A 43 2.85 2.35 -3.02
CA TYR A 43 3.96 2.96 -2.30
C TYR A 43 4.36 2.11 -1.09
N ALA A 44 3.39 1.68 -0.29
CA ALA A 44 3.64 0.88 0.89
C ALA A 44 4.28 -0.47 0.55
N SER A 45 3.84 -1.12 -0.54
CA SER A 45 4.48 -2.36 -0.99
C SER A 45 5.91 -2.11 -1.46
N SER A 46 6.12 -1.11 -2.31
CA SER A 46 7.44 -0.75 -2.84
C SER A 46 8.46 -0.47 -1.73
N GLU A 47 8.08 0.30 -0.70
CA GLU A 47 8.95 0.60 0.43
C GLU A 47 9.33 -0.65 1.25
N ILE A 48 8.38 -1.56 1.48
CA ILE A 48 8.68 -2.83 2.17
C ILE A 48 9.60 -3.72 1.34
N MET A 49 9.40 -3.79 0.03
CA MET A 49 10.21 -4.61 -0.88
C MET A 49 11.67 -4.15 -0.98
N THR A 50 12.01 -2.95 -0.51
CA THR A 50 13.42 -2.51 -0.37
C THR A 50 14.22 -3.36 0.63
N GLY A 51 13.56 -4.10 1.51
CA GLY A 51 14.18 -4.88 2.58
C GLY A 51 14.71 -4.06 3.75
N GLN A 52 14.66 -2.72 3.69
CA GLN A 52 15.21 -1.83 4.72
C GLN A 52 14.48 -1.91 6.07
N PHE A 53 13.28 -2.49 6.08
CA PHE A 53 12.49 -2.65 7.30
C PHE A 53 12.66 -4.01 7.98
N HIS A 54 13.46 -4.94 7.42
CA HIS A 54 13.73 -6.23 8.03
C HIS A 54 14.79 -6.10 9.14
N LEU A 55 14.48 -6.59 10.33
CA LEU A 55 15.44 -6.76 11.42
C LEU A 55 16.30 -8.02 11.20
N TYR A 56 15.67 -9.06 10.66
CA TYR A 56 16.23 -10.34 10.22
C TYR A 56 15.18 -11.01 9.33
N ARG A 57 15.52 -12.15 8.71
CA ARG A 57 14.64 -12.86 7.77
C ARG A 57 13.20 -12.96 8.27
N SER A 58 12.27 -12.52 7.43
CA SER A 58 10.82 -12.53 7.71
C SER A 58 10.34 -11.65 8.88
N VAL A 59 11.21 -10.89 9.56
CA VAL A 59 10.81 -10.06 10.71
C VAL A 59 10.97 -8.58 10.41
N LEU A 60 9.84 -7.91 10.23
CA LEU A 60 9.76 -6.46 10.07
C LEU A 60 9.91 -5.74 11.42
N ASN A 61 10.59 -4.60 11.38
CA ASN A 61 10.57 -3.60 12.45
C ASN A 61 9.19 -2.91 12.53
N ASP A 62 9.01 -2.04 13.52
CA ASP A 62 7.72 -1.37 13.75
C ASP A 62 7.27 -0.48 12.57
N ARG A 63 8.21 0.07 11.80
CA ARG A 63 7.89 0.82 10.58
C ARG A 63 7.40 -0.10 9.48
N GLY A 64 8.09 -1.22 9.23
CA GLY A 64 7.65 -2.22 8.26
C GLY A 64 6.27 -2.78 8.59
N LYS A 65 5.99 -3.06 9.86
CA LYS A 65 4.65 -3.47 10.32
C LYS A 65 3.59 -2.39 10.06
N ALA A 66 3.93 -1.12 10.24
CA ALA A 66 3.01 -0.01 9.95
C ALA A 66 2.72 0.11 8.44
N TYR A 67 3.74 -0.03 7.59
CA TYR A 67 3.57 -0.09 6.14
C TYR A 67 2.71 -1.28 5.70
N LEU A 68 2.93 -2.48 6.27
CA LEU A 68 2.14 -3.67 5.95
C LEU A 68 0.66 -3.46 6.35
N LYS A 69 0.42 -2.85 7.51
CA LYS A 69 -0.93 -2.49 7.93
C LYS A 69 -1.56 -1.47 6.98
N LEU A 70 -0.81 -0.48 6.51
CA LEU A 70 -1.30 0.51 5.57
C LEU A 70 -1.72 -0.11 4.24
N PHE A 71 -0.90 -1.03 3.70
CA PHE A 71 -1.23 -1.83 2.53
C PHE A 71 -2.57 -2.57 2.72
N LYS A 72 -2.69 -3.35 3.79
CA LYS A 72 -3.92 -4.12 4.10
C LYS A 72 -5.17 -3.25 4.23
N VAL A 73 -5.04 -2.08 4.86
CA VAL A 73 -6.15 -1.12 4.99
C VAL A 73 -6.58 -0.60 3.62
N CYS A 74 -5.64 -0.28 2.74
CA CYS A 74 -5.95 0.19 1.39
C CYS A 74 -6.62 -0.90 0.55
N SER A 75 -6.13 -2.14 0.60
CA SER A 75 -6.76 -3.28 -0.06
C SER A 75 -8.21 -3.49 0.42
N ALA A 76 -8.45 -3.40 1.73
CA ALA A 76 -9.80 -3.50 2.28
C ALA A 76 -10.72 -2.35 1.83
N LYS A 77 -10.18 -1.13 1.67
CA LYS A 77 -10.95 0.03 1.18
C LYS A 77 -11.30 -0.11 -0.30
N LEU A 78 -10.38 -0.59 -1.13
CA LEU A 78 -10.61 -0.88 -2.55
C LEU A 78 -11.60 -2.04 -2.73
N MET A 79 -11.55 -3.04 -1.86
CA MET A 79 -12.55 -4.12 -1.82
C MET A 79 -13.94 -3.57 -1.48
N ALA A 80 -14.04 -2.74 -0.45
CA ALA A 80 -15.31 -2.14 -0.03
C ALA A 80 -15.92 -1.20 -1.09
N SER A 81 -15.10 -0.58 -1.94
CA SER A 81 -15.59 0.24 -3.07
C SER A 81 -15.84 -0.54 -4.36
N GLY A 82 -15.61 -1.86 -4.35
CA GLY A 82 -15.81 -2.73 -5.52
C GLY A 82 -14.72 -2.61 -6.58
N ARG A 83 -13.57 -1.98 -6.27
CA ARG A 83 -12.41 -1.87 -7.16
C ARG A 83 -11.50 -3.10 -7.11
N LEU A 84 -11.62 -3.88 -6.05
CA LEU A 84 -10.91 -5.14 -5.86
C LEU A 84 -11.93 -6.21 -5.47
N SER A 85 -11.86 -7.40 -6.08
CA SER A 85 -12.72 -8.49 -5.63
C SER A 85 -12.23 -9.01 -4.27
N GLU A 86 -13.12 -9.63 -3.50
CA GLU A 86 -12.75 -10.18 -2.18
C GLU A 86 -11.65 -11.24 -2.31
N ASN A 87 -11.73 -12.10 -3.33
CA ASN A 87 -10.71 -13.10 -3.61
C ASN A 87 -9.37 -12.46 -3.94
N ASP A 88 -9.34 -11.48 -4.86
CA ASP A 88 -8.09 -10.80 -5.24
C ASP A 88 -7.49 -10.03 -4.06
N ALA A 89 -8.32 -9.45 -3.19
CA ALA A 89 -7.87 -8.75 -1.99
C ALA A 89 -7.22 -9.70 -0.98
N ILE A 90 -7.82 -10.86 -0.75
CA ILE A 90 -7.30 -11.87 0.18
C ILE A 90 -6.03 -12.51 -0.38
N GLU A 91 -6.06 -12.92 -1.64
CA GLU A 91 -4.93 -13.55 -2.33
C GLU A 91 -3.75 -12.58 -2.43
N GLY A 92 -3.97 -11.35 -2.89
CA GLY A 92 -2.91 -10.35 -3.01
C GLY A 92 -2.28 -9.96 -1.67
N VAL A 93 -3.06 -9.91 -0.57
CA VAL A 93 -2.49 -9.70 0.76
C VAL A 93 -1.63 -10.89 1.18
N ARG A 94 -2.09 -12.12 0.92
CA ARG A 94 -1.35 -13.32 1.28
C ARG A 94 -0.05 -13.46 0.48
N GLU A 95 -0.11 -13.29 -0.84
CA GLU A 95 1.06 -13.29 -1.72
C GLU A 95 2.09 -12.28 -1.25
N PHE A 96 1.64 -11.06 -0.91
CA PHE A 96 2.51 -10.02 -0.41
C PHE A 96 3.16 -10.39 0.94
N GLU A 97 2.41 -11.00 1.86
CA GLU A 97 3.00 -11.51 3.11
C GLU A 97 4.01 -12.63 2.88
N ASP A 98 3.76 -13.52 1.91
CA ASP A 98 4.68 -14.58 1.51
C ASP A 98 5.96 -13.99 0.88
N GLU A 99 5.86 -12.94 0.06
CA GLU A 99 7.00 -12.19 -0.49
C GLU A 99 7.84 -11.54 0.62
N ILE A 100 7.19 -10.86 1.57
CA ILE A 100 7.86 -10.26 2.74
C ILE A 100 8.59 -11.32 3.56
N ALA A 101 7.98 -12.50 3.74
CA ALA A 101 8.58 -13.61 4.48
C ALA A 101 9.83 -14.16 3.78
N ASN A 102 9.88 -14.08 2.45
CA ASN A 102 11.01 -14.49 1.64
C ASN A 102 12.10 -13.41 1.50
N LEU A 103 11.82 -12.17 1.91
CA LEU A 103 12.78 -11.07 2.00
C LEU A 103 13.55 -11.09 3.34
N GLY A 104 14.84 -10.73 3.27
CA GLY A 104 15.79 -10.70 4.39
C GLY A 104 16.53 -12.01 4.63
#